data_AF-A0A523RLM4-F1
#
_entry.id   AF-A0A523RLM4-F1
#
_cell.length_a   1.000
_cell.length_b   1.000
_cell.length_c   1.000
_cell.angle_alpha   90.00
_cell.angle_beta   90.00
_cell.angle_gamma   90.00
#
_symmetry.space_group_name_H-M   'P 1'
#
loop_
_entity.id
_entity.type
_entity.pdbx_description
1 polymer ?
#
loop_
_entity_poly.entity_id
_entity_poly.type
_entity_poly.pdbx_seq_one_letter_code
_entity_poly.pdbx_strand_id
1 'polypeptide(L)' 'MLFQLNIKNMALIKELNIEFEEELNVLTGETGAGKSIIIEAIDL' A
#
# COMPACT_ATOMS: atom_id res chain seq x y z
N MET A 1 1.79 3.75 -14.62
CA MET A 1 2.42 2.49 -14.19
C MET A 1 3.07 2.76 -12.85
N LEU A 2 2.56 2.12 -11.79
CA LEU A 2 3.14 2.24 -10.46
C LEU A 2 4.30 1.25 -10.35
N PHE A 3 5.48 1.73 -9.96
CA PHE A 3 6.66 0.88 -9.74
C PHE A 3 6.90 0.62 -8.26
N GLN A 4 6.66 1.63 -7.43
CA GLN A 4 6.93 1.57 -6.00
C GLN A 4 5.99 2.52 -5.24
N LEU A 5 5.58 2.12 -4.05
CA LEU A 5 4.88 2.95 -3.07
C LEU A 5 5.72 3.04 -1.80
N ASN A 6 6.06 4.27 -1.40
CA ASN A 6 6.78 4.54 -0.15
C ASN A 6 5.86 5.38 0.74
N ILE A 7 5.44 4.82 1.87
CA ILE A 7 4.61 5.49 2.87
C ILE A 7 5.47 5.81 4.09
N LYS A 8 5.37 7.04 4.59
CA LYS A 8 5.97 7.46 5.86
C LYS A 8 4.95 8.22 6.70
N ASN A 9 4.78 7.79 7.95
CA ASN A 9 3.92 8.42 8.96
C ASN A 9 2.47 8.67 8.48
N MET A 10 1.81 7.64 7.92
CA MET A 10 0.43 7.71 7.46
C MET A 10 -0.47 6.76 8.27
N ALA A 11 -1.53 7.30 8.88
CA ALA A 11 -2.42 6.55 9.77
C ALA A 11 -1.64 5.71 10.81
N LEU A 12 -1.74 4.38 10.78
CA LEU A 12 -1.01 3.46 11.66
C LEU A 12 0.36 3.01 11.10
N ILE A 13 0.70 3.42 9.88
CA ILE A 13 1.90 2.99 9.16
C ILE A 13 3.02 4.01 9.38
N LYS A 14 4.05 3.60 10.12
CA LYS A 14 5.25 4.42 10.35
C LYS A 14 6.13 4.50 9.11
N GLU A 15 6.42 3.35 8.50
CA GLU A 15 7.19 3.24 7.27
C GLU A 15 6.75 1.96 6.54
N LEU A 16 6.51 2.05 5.23
CA LEU A 16 6.18 0.93 4.37
C LEU A 16 6.72 1.20 2.97
N ASN A 17 7.44 0.22 2.42
CA ASN A 17 7.94 0.27 1.05
C ASN A 17 7.41 -0.96 0.31
N ILE A 18 6.68 -0.75 -0.77
CA ILE A 18 6.13 -1.80 -1.63
C ILE A 18 6.66 -1.56 -3.03
N GLU A 19 7.25 -2.58 -3.64
CA GLU A 19 7.52 -2.62 -5.08
C GLU A 19 6.36 -3.36 -5.76
N PHE A 20 5.86 -2.81 -6.87
CA PHE A 20 4.81 -3.45 -7.65
C PHE A 20 5.43 -4.19 -8.82
N GLU A 21 4.90 -5.37 -9.09
CA GLU A 21 5.24 -6.11 -10.31
C GLU A 21 4.30 -5.75 -11.45
N GLU A 22 4.66 -6.18 -12.66
CA GLU A 22 3.80 -6.03 -13.82
C GLU A 22 2.55 -6.90 -13.69
N GLU A 23 1.55 -6.62 -14.53
CA GLU A 23 0.28 -7.34 -14.57
C GLU A 23 -0.60 -7.15 -13.32
N LEU A 24 -0.67 -8.14 -12.43
CA LEU A 24 -1.65 -8.21 -11.35
C LEU A 24 -1.00 -8.30 -9.98
N ASN A 25 -1.16 -7.24 -9.19
CA ASN A 25 -0.79 -7.22 -7.78
C ASN A 25 -2.03 -7.44 -6.93
N VAL A 26 -2.01 -8.45 -6.05
CA VAL A 26 -3.16 -8.79 -5.18
C VAL A 26 -2.84 -8.43 -3.73
N LEU A 27 -3.59 -7.48 -3.18
CA LEU A 27 -3.50 -7.11 -1.76
C LEU A 27 -4.51 -7.93 -0.94
N THR A 28 -4.02 -8.73 0.01
CA THR A 28 -4.84 -9.59 0.88
C THR A 28 -4.64 -9.25 2.36
N GLY A 29 -5.45 -9.84 3.23
CA GLY A 29 -5.37 -9.67 4.69
C GLY A 29 -6.74 -9.63 5.35
N GLU A 30 -6.78 -9.64 6.68
CA GLU A 30 -8.02 -9.56 7.45
C GLU A 30 -8.59 -8.13 7.54
N THR A 31 -9.78 -7.97 8.12
CA THR A 31 -10.35 -6.65 8.43
C THR A 31 -9.47 -5.94 9.45
N GLY A 32 -9.14 -4.68 9.21
CA GLY A 32 -8.26 -3.90 10.09
C GLY A 32 -6.76 -4.06 9.81
N ALA A 33 -6.34 -4.94 8.89
CA ALA A 33 -4.94 -5.14 8.52
C ALA A 33 -4.28 -3.93 7.78
N GLY A 34 -5.01 -2.82 7.60
CA GLY A 34 -4.47 -1.61 6.97
C GLY A 34 -4.54 -1.55 5.45
N LYS A 35 -5.25 -2.48 4.80
CA LYS A 35 -5.41 -2.49 3.32
C LYS A 35 -5.95 -1.16 2.77
N SER A 36 -6.95 -0.57 3.43
CA SER A 36 -7.53 0.72 2.98
C SER A 36 -6.51 1.86 3.01
N ILE A 37 -5.57 1.85 3.96
CA ILE A 37 -4.50 2.87 4.05
C ILE A 37 -3.59 2.79 2.82
N ILE A 38 -3.28 1.57 2.36
CA ILE A 38 -2.48 1.36 1.15
C ILE A 38 -3.23 1.85 -0.09
N ILE A 39 -4.54 1.55 -0.18
CA ILE A 39 -5.37 2.03 -1.29
C ILE A 39 -5.47 3.56 -1.30
N GLU A 40 -5.69 4.19 -0.14
CA GLU A 40 -5.70 5.65 0.00
C GLU A 40 -4.36 6.28 -0.40
N ALA A 41 -3.24 5.64 -0.07
CA ALA A 41 -1.92 6.12 -0.44
C ALA A 41 -1.62 6.02 -1.95
N ILE A 42 -2.32 5.14 -2.69
CA ILE A 42 -2.19 4.99 -4.15
C ILE A 42 -3.05 6.02 -4.89
N ASP A 43 -4.16 6.47 -4.30
CA ASP A 43 -5.09 7.43 -4.91
C ASP A 43 -4.61 8.90 -4.83
N LEU A 44 -3.64 9.19 -3.96
CA LEU A 44 -3.00 10.51 -3.78
C LEU A 44 -1.90 10.76 -4.82
#